data_AF-A0A380ZW69-F1
#
_entry.id   AF-A0A380ZW69-F1
#
_cell.length_a   1.000
_cell.length_b   1.000
_cell.length_c   1.000
_cell.angle_alpha   90.00
_cell.angle_beta   90.00
_cell.angle_gamma   90.00
#
_symmetry.space_group_name_H-M   'P 1'
#
loop_
_entity.id
_entity.type
_entity.pdbx_description
1 polymer ?
#
loop_
_entity_poly.entity_id
_entity_poly.type
_entity_poly.pdbx_seq_one_letter_code
_entity_poly.pdbx_strand_id
1 'polypeptide(L)'
;MILLEKTFDRTLDAWLHAYHDPAWRGATVHGWLFEGPQARRAAEARLAQAGVRARFRSAYKPLLHYFLEEADREGLVAVHVRYPVHPLAQPNRFTLEAYPLAALLAGVDLRFEAGSDALHYDVTLRYADGREHHECVHAPNQPAPGADGVDGLSPCGWLRVCDAAGEPRLDAAQNTEFQAAFRTIVDTVRAHAWGVREPYFERLEIRVDIPGMEFDPGVDEELLSTYEAMHEDIYFSLLEFFQGYANRPPGDRGLQPGQIIPLVRRTDGLARVRMSIEPFEPLEPVGPAALAELLAQTTAPLDAGRIAGQMAQLGGVPFQAVSRQGRPVLGAYVAGPGPAVFISGAQHANESSGVVGALRAAQALVAGGQAHFALIAAENPDGYALHARLRAEHPRHMHHASRYSALGDDIAYRERAPFFEREGRHQARAISGAQLHINLHGYPAHEWTRPLSGYL
;
A
#
# COMPACT_ATOMS: atom_id res chain seq x y z
N MET A 1 3.16 18.88 16.87
CA MET A 1 4.63 18.89 17.10
C MET A 1 5.31 18.35 15.86
N ILE A 2 6.29 19.06 15.29
CA ILE A 2 7.08 18.56 14.14
C ILE A 2 8.18 17.65 14.69
N LEU A 3 8.31 16.45 14.13
CA LEU A 3 9.35 15.48 14.44
C LEU A 3 10.50 15.51 13.42
N LEU A 4 10.17 15.74 12.14
CA LEU A 4 11.13 15.74 11.05
C LEU A 4 10.67 16.70 9.95
N GLU A 5 11.62 17.45 9.39
CA GLU A 5 11.48 18.12 8.11
C GLU A 5 12.82 18.02 7.38
N LYS A 6 12.84 17.32 6.23
CA LYS A 6 14.07 17.04 5.49
C LYS A 6 13.82 16.94 3.99
N THR A 7 14.78 17.42 3.21
CA THR A 7 14.81 17.27 1.76
C THR A 7 15.93 16.33 1.33
N PHE A 8 15.74 15.68 0.19
CA PHE A 8 16.72 14.80 -0.43
C PHE A 8 16.84 15.16 -1.91
N ASP A 9 18.07 15.18 -2.41
CA ASP A 9 18.33 15.39 -3.83
C ASP A 9 17.76 14.23 -4.64
N ARG A 10 17.16 14.57 -5.77
CA ARG A 10 16.63 13.60 -6.73
C ARG A 10 17.80 12.87 -7.38
N THR A 11 17.87 11.54 -7.22
CA THR A 11 19.05 10.76 -7.67
C THR A 11 19.23 10.84 -9.18
N LEU A 12 18.13 10.84 -9.94
CA LEU A 12 18.17 10.95 -11.40
C LEU A 12 18.79 12.26 -11.85
N ASP A 13 18.47 13.38 -11.19
CA ASP A 13 19.03 14.70 -11.50
C ASP A 13 20.51 14.76 -11.13
N ALA A 14 20.91 14.18 -10.01
CA ALA A 14 22.32 14.09 -9.61
C ALA A 14 23.15 13.30 -10.62
N TRP A 15 22.66 12.15 -11.09
CA TRP A 15 23.34 11.37 -12.13
C TRP A 15 23.38 12.11 -13.46
N LEU A 16 22.28 12.74 -13.85
CA LEU A 16 22.22 13.53 -15.06
C LEU A 16 23.22 14.69 -15.03
N HIS A 17 23.33 15.40 -13.91
CA HIS A 17 24.31 16.46 -13.74
C HIS A 17 25.75 15.93 -13.84
N ALA A 18 26.06 14.83 -13.13
CA ALA A 18 27.40 14.27 -13.10
C ALA A 18 27.87 13.76 -14.47
N TYR A 19 27.01 13.05 -15.22
CA TYR A 19 27.39 12.41 -16.48
C TYR A 19 27.11 13.26 -17.72
N HIS A 20 26.56 14.46 -17.57
CA HIS A 20 26.49 15.45 -18.64
C HIS A 20 27.80 16.24 -18.80
N ASP A 21 28.75 16.10 -17.86
CA ASP A 21 30.07 16.72 -17.97
C ASP A 21 30.81 16.22 -19.24
N PRO A 22 31.43 17.11 -20.04
CA PRO A 22 32.18 16.73 -21.23
C PRO A 22 33.25 15.65 -21.03
N ALA A 23 33.78 15.49 -19.81
CA ALA A 23 34.73 14.44 -19.45
C ALA A 23 34.16 13.02 -19.64
N TRP A 24 32.84 12.87 -19.63
CA TRP A 24 32.17 11.58 -19.82
C TRP A 24 31.75 11.30 -21.26
N ARG A 25 32.02 12.17 -22.22
CA ARG A 25 31.65 11.93 -23.63
C ARG A 25 32.22 10.59 -24.11
N GLY A 26 31.36 9.74 -24.68
CA GLY A 26 31.69 8.38 -25.13
C GLY A 26 31.47 7.27 -24.09
N ALA A 27 31.26 7.65 -22.83
CA ALA A 27 30.98 6.73 -21.72
C ALA A 27 29.66 5.97 -21.89
N THR A 28 29.53 4.89 -21.15
CA THR A 28 28.30 4.12 -20.99
C THR A 28 27.85 4.17 -19.54
N VAL A 29 26.58 4.49 -19.30
CA VAL A 29 25.99 4.63 -17.97
C VAL A 29 24.74 3.74 -17.88
N HIS A 30 24.78 2.68 -17.09
CA HIS A 30 23.60 1.87 -16.79
C HIS A 30 23.19 2.09 -15.34
N GLY A 31 21.91 2.40 -15.10
CA GLY A 31 21.43 2.67 -13.75
C GLY A 31 20.08 2.03 -13.47
N TRP A 32 19.83 1.76 -12.19
CA TRP A 32 18.57 1.27 -11.68
C TRP A 32 18.10 2.18 -10.57
N LEU A 33 16.85 2.62 -10.66
CA LEU A 33 16.28 3.61 -9.75
C LEU A 33 14.74 3.50 -9.71
N PHE A 34 14.10 4.16 -8.75
CA PHE A 34 12.65 4.03 -8.48
C PHE A 34 11.78 5.01 -9.29
N GLU A 35 12.36 5.75 -10.24
CA GLU A 35 11.65 6.69 -11.12
C GLU A 35 10.81 5.99 -12.17
N GLY A 36 9.77 6.69 -12.65
CA GLY A 36 8.96 6.21 -13.77
C GLY A 36 9.66 6.18 -15.12
N PRO A 37 9.13 5.37 -16.05
CA PRO A 37 9.73 5.15 -17.36
C PRO A 37 9.91 6.46 -18.13
N GLN A 38 8.95 7.38 -18.10
CA GLN A 38 9.04 8.66 -18.79
C GLN A 38 10.26 9.49 -18.33
N ALA A 39 10.46 9.62 -17.02
CA ALA A 39 11.59 10.36 -16.47
C ALA A 39 12.93 9.70 -16.84
N ARG A 40 13.01 8.37 -16.75
CA ARG A 40 14.19 7.59 -17.15
C ARG A 40 14.54 7.81 -18.63
N ARG A 41 13.58 7.69 -19.55
CA ARG A 41 13.82 7.93 -21.00
C ARG A 41 14.22 9.37 -21.29
N ALA A 42 13.62 10.35 -20.60
CA ALA A 42 13.97 11.76 -20.77
C ALA A 42 15.42 12.05 -20.34
N ALA A 43 15.86 11.47 -19.22
CA ALA A 43 17.25 11.61 -18.75
C ALA A 43 18.25 10.97 -19.72
N GLU A 44 17.93 9.79 -20.26
CA GLU A 44 18.76 9.14 -21.28
C GLU A 44 18.90 9.97 -22.54
N ALA A 45 17.80 10.55 -23.04
CA ALA A 45 17.83 11.42 -24.22
C ALA A 45 18.74 12.63 -23.99
N ARG A 46 18.73 13.21 -22.79
CA ARG A 46 19.62 14.32 -22.41
C ARG A 46 21.09 13.89 -22.34
N LEU A 47 21.39 12.72 -21.78
CA LEU A 47 22.75 12.17 -21.76
C LEU A 47 23.25 11.83 -23.17
N ALA A 48 22.38 11.33 -24.04
CA ALA A 48 22.70 11.06 -25.44
C ALA A 48 23.11 12.35 -26.18
N GLN A 49 22.47 13.49 -25.90
CA GLN A 49 22.86 14.80 -26.44
C GLN A 49 24.26 15.24 -25.98
N ALA A 50 24.69 14.82 -24.78
CA ALA A 50 26.05 15.04 -24.28
C ALA A 50 27.08 14.03 -24.86
N GLY A 51 26.62 13.03 -25.62
CA GLY A 51 27.45 11.98 -26.19
C GLY A 51 27.69 10.80 -25.23
N VAL A 52 26.83 10.61 -24.23
CA VAL A 52 26.86 9.48 -23.28
C VAL A 52 25.77 8.48 -23.63
N ARG A 53 26.12 7.19 -23.65
CA ARG A 53 25.16 6.10 -23.88
C ARG A 53 24.56 5.67 -22.54
N ALA A 54 23.32 6.04 -22.28
CA ALA A 54 22.68 5.75 -20.99
C ALA A 54 21.53 4.73 -21.12
N ARG A 55 21.38 3.87 -20.12
CA ARG A 55 20.20 3.01 -19.93
C ARG A 55 19.83 2.92 -18.46
N PHE A 56 18.73 3.56 -18.10
CA PHE A 56 18.10 3.58 -16.81
C PHE A 56 16.91 2.62 -16.76
N ARG A 57 16.86 1.79 -15.73
CA ARG A 57 15.87 0.74 -15.50
C ARG A 57 15.22 0.90 -14.13
N SER A 58 14.16 0.13 -13.90
CA SER A 58 13.48 0.12 -12.60
C SER A 58 14.28 -0.67 -11.57
N ALA A 59 14.51 -0.07 -10.41
CA ALA A 59 14.90 -0.80 -9.21
C ALA A 59 13.69 -1.48 -8.54
N TYR A 60 12.47 -1.01 -8.82
CA TYR A 60 11.23 -1.62 -8.37
C TYR A 60 10.76 -2.67 -9.38
N LYS A 61 10.62 -3.92 -8.93
CA LYS A 61 10.13 -5.07 -9.74
C LYS A 61 10.87 -5.21 -11.10
N PRO A 62 12.21 -5.38 -11.09
CA PRO A 62 13.03 -5.30 -12.29
C PRO A 62 12.64 -6.31 -13.38
N LEU A 63 12.26 -7.54 -13.01
CA LEU A 63 11.81 -8.54 -13.98
C LEU A 63 10.51 -8.13 -14.68
N LEU A 64 9.52 -7.66 -13.93
CA LEU A 64 8.26 -7.18 -14.52
C LEU A 64 8.52 -6.00 -15.47
N HIS A 65 9.34 -5.05 -15.04
CA HIS A 65 9.69 -3.89 -15.87
C HIS A 65 10.48 -4.27 -17.13
N TYR A 66 11.29 -5.33 -17.09
CA TYR A 66 11.91 -5.86 -18.32
C TYR A 66 10.86 -6.26 -19.36
N PHE A 67 9.80 -6.96 -18.96
CA PHE A 67 8.72 -7.35 -19.88
C PHE A 67 7.80 -6.19 -20.29
N LEU A 68 7.69 -5.16 -19.47
CA LEU A 68 6.92 -3.96 -19.80
C LEU A 68 7.69 -3.02 -20.75
N GLU A 69 9.02 -2.96 -20.66
CA GLU A 69 9.81 -1.89 -21.30
C GLU A 69 10.83 -2.36 -22.34
N GLU A 70 11.32 -3.60 -22.28
CA GLU A 70 12.46 -4.05 -23.11
C GLU A 70 12.19 -5.32 -23.90
N ALA A 71 11.47 -6.29 -23.33
CA ALA A 71 11.22 -7.56 -23.99
C ALA A 71 10.30 -7.39 -25.21
N ASP A 72 10.72 -7.96 -26.33
CA ASP A 72 9.82 -8.17 -27.47
C ASP A 72 8.84 -9.30 -27.13
N ARG A 73 7.56 -8.94 -27.02
CA ARG A 73 6.45 -9.85 -26.68
C ARG A 73 5.71 -10.37 -27.91
N GLU A 74 5.98 -9.84 -29.10
CA GLU A 74 5.28 -10.26 -30.31
C GLU A 74 5.73 -11.67 -30.73
N GLY A 75 4.77 -12.58 -30.91
CA GLY A 75 5.07 -13.97 -31.28
C GLY A 75 5.77 -14.79 -30.19
N LEU A 76 5.86 -14.28 -28.95
CA LEU A 76 6.44 -14.98 -27.81
C LEU A 76 5.54 -16.16 -27.41
N VAL A 77 6.11 -17.37 -27.28
CA VAL A 77 5.35 -18.60 -26.98
C VAL A 77 5.79 -19.29 -25.70
N ALA A 78 7.04 -19.09 -25.26
CA ALA A 78 7.51 -19.60 -23.98
C ALA A 78 8.55 -18.68 -23.35
N VAL A 79 8.51 -18.60 -22.01
CA VAL A 79 9.45 -17.86 -21.17
C VAL A 79 9.91 -18.78 -20.05
N HIS A 80 11.22 -18.92 -19.91
CA HIS A 80 11.82 -19.59 -18.77
C HIS A 80 12.65 -18.59 -17.96
N VAL A 81 12.29 -18.43 -16.68
CA VAL A 81 12.95 -17.52 -15.74
C VAL A 81 13.65 -18.35 -14.67
N ARG A 82 14.98 -18.29 -14.61
CA ARG A 82 15.72 -18.73 -13.43
C ARG A 82 15.87 -17.52 -12.49
N TYR A 83 15.30 -17.61 -11.29
CA TYR A 83 15.23 -16.46 -10.37
C TYR A 83 16.20 -16.60 -9.19
N PRO A 84 16.65 -15.48 -8.57
CA PRO A 84 17.55 -15.54 -7.43
C PRO A 84 16.94 -16.25 -6.22
N VAL A 85 17.75 -17.06 -5.53
CA VAL A 85 17.43 -17.61 -4.20
C VAL A 85 18.53 -17.21 -3.23
N HIS A 86 18.34 -16.09 -2.55
CA HIS A 86 19.36 -15.49 -1.69
C HIS A 86 19.13 -15.83 -0.20
N PRO A 87 20.16 -16.14 0.60
CA PRO A 87 20.02 -16.51 2.02
C PRO A 87 19.34 -15.46 2.92
N LEU A 88 19.39 -14.19 2.53
CA LEU A 88 18.76 -13.05 3.23
C LEU A 88 17.33 -12.73 2.74
N ALA A 89 16.71 -13.62 1.97
CA ALA A 89 15.35 -13.44 1.46
C ALA A 89 14.54 -14.73 1.57
N GLN A 90 13.21 -14.61 1.64
CA GLN A 90 12.33 -15.76 1.50
C GLN A 90 12.58 -16.45 0.14
N PRO A 91 12.61 -17.80 0.06
CA PRO A 91 12.96 -18.51 -1.17
C PRO A 91 12.08 -18.16 -2.40
N ASN A 92 10.85 -17.72 -2.19
CA ASN A 92 9.90 -17.32 -3.23
C ASN A 92 9.79 -15.80 -3.42
N ARG A 93 10.57 -14.96 -2.72
CA ARG A 93 10.47 -13.48 -2.81
C ARG A 93 10.51 -12.99 -4.25
N PHE A 94 11.49 -13.44 -5.03
CA PHE A 94 11.73 -12.95 -6.39
C PHE A 94 10.68 -13.43 -7.41
N THR A 95 9.96 -14.52 -7.12
CA THR A 95 8.80 -14.92 -7.95
C THR A 95 7.56 -14.13 -7.57
N LEU A 96 7.40 -13.78 -6.28
CA LEU A 96 6.32 -12.90 -5.85
C LEU A 96 6.48 -11.49 -6.42
N GLU A 97 7.69 -10.92 -6.37
CA GLU A 97 7.99 -9.61 -6.98
C GLU A 97 7.82 -9.58 -8.50
N ALA A 98 7.69 -10.73 -9.15
CA ALA A 98 7.39 -10.84 -10.57
C ALA A 98 5.89 -10.65 -10.88
N TYR A 99 4.99 -10.75 -9.91
CA TYR A 99 3.56 -10.53 -10.14
C TYR A 99 3.30 -9.14 -10.76
N PRO A 100 2.32 -8.91 -11.65
CA PRO A 100 1.39 -9.87 -12.24
C PRO A 100 1.93 -10.48 -13.55
N LEU A 101 3.23 -10.76 -13.69
CA LEU A 101 3.85 -11.19 -14.96
C LEU A 101 3.14 -12.38 -15.63
N ALA A 102 2.64 -13.34 -14.86
CA ALA A 102 1.90 -14.48 -15.41
C ALA A 102 0.62 -14.05 -16.15
N ALA A 103 -0.11 -13.06 -15.62
CA ALA A 103 -1.30 -12.52 -16.27
C ALA A 103 -0.93 -11.56 -17.42
N LEU A 104 0.16 -10.79 -17.28
CA LEU A 104 0.72 -9.97 -18.37
C LEU A 104 1.11 -10.80 -19.61
N LEU A 105 1.56 -12.04 -19.38
CA LEU A 105 1.98 -12.98 -20.42
C LEU A 105 0.92 -14.09 -20.67
N ALA A 106 -0.36 -13.78 -20.49
CA ALA A 106 -1.44 -14.73 -20.74
C ALA A 106 -1.31 -15.39 -22.13
N GLY A 107 -1.28 -16.72 -22.17
CA GLY A 107 -1.11 -17.51 -23.40
C GLY A 107 0.34 -17.91 -23.72
N VAL A 108 1.34 -17.41 -22.99
CA VAL A 108 2.75 -17.82 -23.07
C VAL A 108 3.03 -18.91 -22.03
N ASP A 109 3.79 -19.96 -22.38
CA ASP A 109 4.27 -20.96 -21.41
C ASP A 109 5.35 -20.33 -20.51
N LEU A 110 4.94 -19.78 -19.37
CA LEU A 110 5.80 -19.16 -18.38
C LEU A 110 6.21 -20.17 -17.30
N ARG A 111 7.52 -20.36 -17.11
CA ARG A 111 8.09 -21.24 -16.08
C ARG A 111 9.11 -20.50 -15.23
N PHE A 112 9.02 -20.71 -13.92
CA PHE A 112 10.01 -20.24 -12.95
C PHE A 112 10.82 -21.43 -12.41
N GLU A 113 12.15 -21.30 -12.42
CA GLU A 113 13.10 -22.26 -11.85
C GLU A 113 13.98 -21.54 -10.82
N ALA A 114 14.24 -22.17 -9.68
CA ALA A 114 15.16 -21.64 -8.69
C ALA A 114 16.59 -21.57 -9.26
N GLY A 115 17.21 -20.40 -9.20
CA GLY A 115 18.58 -20.15 -9.64
C GLY A 115 19.60 -20.22 -8.50
N SER A 116 20.69 -19.48 -8.66
CA SER A 116 21.71 -19.26 -7.62
C SER A 116 21.32 -18.10 -6.70
N ASP A 117 22.21 -17.73 -5.77
CA ASP A 117 22.11 -16.52 -4.95
C ASP A 117 22.49 -15.23 -5.70
N ALA A 118 22.88 -15.33 -6.98
CA ALA A 118 23.24 -14.16 -7.77
C ALA A 118 22.02 -13.26 -8.00
N LEU A 119 22.21 -11.95 -7.83
CA LEU A 119 21.14 -10.94 -7.87
C LEU A 119 20.78 -10.55 -9.32
N HIS A 120 20.37 -11.53 -10.12
CA HIS A 120 19.80 -11.37 -11.46
C HIS A 120 18.89 -12.53 -11.82
N TYR A 121 17.96 -12.29 -12.73
CA TYR A 121 17.18 -13.33 -13.37
C TYR A 121 17.86 -13.74 -14.69
N ASP A 122 17.99 -15.05 -14.93
CA ASP A 122 18.32 -15.56 -16.27
C ASP A 122 17.02 -15.84 -17.02
N VAL A 123 16.77 -15.09 -18.08
CA VAL A 123 15.53 -15.14 -18.85
C VAL A 123 15.81 -15.73 -20.22
N THR A 124 15.12 -16.82 -20.56
CA THR A 124 15.13 -17.39 -21.91
C THR A 124 13.76 -17.17 -22.54
N LEU A 125 13.73 -16.50 -23.70
CA LEU A 125 12.54 -16.20 -24.48
C LEU A 125 12.54 -17.06 -25.75
N ARG A 126 11.42 -17.70 -26.06
CA ARG A 126 11.23 -18.47 -27.30
C ARG A 126 10.03 -17.98 -28.08
N TYR A 127 10.20 -17.86 -29.39
CA TYR A 127 9.22 -17.29 -30.31
C TYR A 127 8.66 -18.35 -31.27
N ALA A 128 7.46 -18.09 -31.80
CA ALA A 128 6.76 -18.98 -32.72
C ALA A 128 7.52 -19.23 -34.04
N ASP A 129 8.39 -18.30 -34.44
CA ASP A 129 9.27 -18.41 -35.61
C ASP A 129 10.53 -19.25 -35.35
N GLY A 130 10.72 -19.76 -34.13
CA GLY A 130 11.88 -20.54 -33.71
C GLY A 130 13.05 -19.71 -33.16
N ARG A 131 12.95 -18.37 -33.12
CA ARG A 131 13.95 -17.50 -32.49
C ARG A 131 14.02 -17.80 -30.98
N GLU A 132 15.23 -17.76 -30.44
CA GLU A 132 15.52 -17.86 -29.01
C GLU A 132 16.37 -16.65 -28.60
N HIS A 133 16.05 -16.01 -27.49
CA HIS A 133 16.80 -14.89 -26.90
C HIS A 133 17.09 -15.17 -25.43
N HIS A 134 18.31 -14.89 -24.99
CA HIS A 134 18.70 -14.99 -23.58
C HIS A 134 19.05 -13.61 -23.04
N GLU A 135 18.51 -13.27 -21.88
CA GLU A 135 18.76 -12.01 -21.20
C GLU A 135 19.09 -12.23 -19.73
N CYS A 136 20.04 -11.44 -19.21
CA CYS A 136 20.34 -11.39 -17.79
C CYS A 136 19.75 -10.11 -17.19
N VAL A 137 18.63 -10.24 -16.47
CA VAL A 137 17.92 -9.09 -15.88
C VAL A 137 18.43 -8.86 -14.47
N HIS A 138 19.24 -7.83 -14.27
CA HIS A 138 19.80 -7.50 -12.95
C HIS A 138 18.70 -7.11 -11.94
N ALA A 139 18.79 -7.65 -10.72
CA ALA A 139 17.87 -7.40 -9.63
C ALA A 139 18.59 -6.63 -8.49
N PRO A 140 18.72 -5.31 -8.57
CA PRO A 140 19.57 -4.53 -7.68
C PRO A 140 19.05 -4.59 -6.24
N ASN A 141 19.78 -5.27 -5.38
CA ASN A 141 19.47 -5.43 -3.98
C ASN A 141 20.74 -5.31 -3.13
N GLN A 142 20.57 -4.94 -1.87
CA GLN A 142 21.62 -4.94 -0.87
C GLN A 142 21.08 -5.45 0.47
N PRO A 143 21.94 -6.06 1.32
CA PRO A 143 21.58 -6.31 2.70
C PRO A 143 21.13 -5.01 3.38
N ALA A 144 20.05 -5.09 4.15
CA ALA A 144 19.51 -4.00 4.93
C ALA A 144 18.98 -4.54 6.28
N PRO A 145 19.11 -3.78 7.38
CA PRO A 145 18.53 -4.19 8.64
C PRO A 145 17.00 -4.31 8.51
N GLY A 146 16.43 -5.45 8.90
CA GLY A 146 14.99 -5.64 8.97
C GLY A 146 14.34 -4.76 10.03
N ALA A 147 13.02 -4.59 9.94
CA ALA A 147 12.25 -3.85 10.92
C ALA A 147 12.32 -4.48 12.33
N ASP A 148 12.45 -5.82 12.38
CA ASP A 148 12.59 -6.69 13.56
C ASP A 148 14.04 -6.90 14.02
N GLY A 149 15.01 -6.30 13.34
CA GLY A 149 16.44 -6.45 13.62
C GLY A 149 17.10 -7.66 12.98
N VAL A 150 16.39 -8.44 12.15
CA VAL A 150 16.99 -9.49 11.32
C VAL A 150 17.41 -8.90 9.99
N ASP A 151 18.66 -9.11 9.58
CA ASP A 151 19.13 -8.62 8.28
C ASP A 151 18.33 -9.27 7.14
N GLY A 152 17.76 -8.41 6.29
CA GLY A 152 17.02 -8.80 5.10
C GLY A 152 17.70 -8.29 3.83
N LEU A 153 17.16 -8.71 2.70
CA LEU A 153 17.57 -8.20 1.40
C LEU A 153 16.56 -7.15 0.91
N SER A 154 17.04 -5.95 0.57
CA SER A 154 16.20 -4.82 0.17
C SER A 154 16.61 -4.27 -1.19
N PRO A 155 15.66 -3.93 -2.08
CA PRO A 155 15.96 -3.37 -3.40
C PRO A 155 16.65 -2.01 -3.23
N CYS A 156 17.56 -1.72 -4.15
CA CYS A 156 18.35 -0.49 -4.10
C CYS A 156 18.55 0.16 -5.45
N GLY A 157 18.93 1.44 -5.42
CA GLY A 157 19.54 2.04 -6.59
C GLY A 157 20.85 1.33 -6.92
N TRP A 158 21.20 1.28 -8.20
CA TRP A 158 22.46 0.71 -8.65
C TRP A 158 22.98 1.49 -9.84
N LEU A 159 24.29 1.66 -9.93
CA LEU A 159 24.92 2.41 -11.02
C LEU A 159 26.17 1.70 -11.51
N ARG A 160 26.21 1.51 -12.83
CA ARG A 160 27.35 0.98 -13.58
C ARG A 160 27.81 2.01 -14.59
N VAL A 161 29.09 2.33 -14.57
CA VAL A 161 29.69 3.32 -15.47
C VAL A 161 30.98 2.78 -16.04
N CYS A 162 31.09 2.82 -17.36
CA CYS A 162 32.34 2.64 -18.08
C CYS A 162 32.71 3.96 -18.76
N ASP A 163 33.99 4.30 -18.78
CA ASP A 163 34.45 5.49 -19.50
C ASP A 163 34.43 5.29 -21.03
N ALA A 164 34.93 6.27 -21.78
CA ALA A 164 34.99 6.21 -23.24
C ALA A 164 35.89 5.08 -23.79
N ALA A 165 36.86 4.62 -23.02
CA ALA A 165 37.70 3.47 -23.39
C ALA A 165 37.02 2.12 -23.06
N GLY A 166 35.88 2.15 -22.37
CA GLY A 166 35.17 0.96 -21.91
C GLY A 166 35.64 0.46 -20.54
N GLU A 167 36.55 1.18 -19.88
CA GLU A 167 37.08 0.76 -18.58
C GLU A 167 36.05 1.02 -17.47
N PRO A 168 35.77 0.04 -16.60
CA PRO A 168 34.81 0.20 -15.53
C PRO A 168 35.29 1.24 -14.51
N ARG A 169 34.45 2.24 -14.24
CA ARG A 169 34.70 3.32 -13.27
C ARG A 169 33.86 3.15 -12.01
N LEU A 170 32.67 2.57 -12.13
CA LEU A 170 31.77 2.33 -11.02
C LEU A 170 30.89 1.11 -11.33
N ASP A 171 30.68 0.26 -10.33
CA ASP A 171 29.65 -0.80 -10.32
C ASP A 171 29.24 -1.01 -8.87
N ALA A 172 28.26 -0.23 -8.39
CA ALA A 172 27.93 -0.21 -6.97
C ALA A 172 26.48 0.20 -6.69
N ALA A 173 25.99 -0.28 -5.55
CA ALA A 173 24.73 0.19 -4.95
C ALA A 173 24.77 1.70 -4.71
N GLN A 174 23.63 2.34 -4.93
CA GLN A 174 23.40 3.77 -4.76
C GLN A 174 22.25 3.97 -3.78
N ASN A 175 22.43 4.87 -2.82
CA ASN A 175 21.39 5.21 -1.86
C ASN A 175 20.46 6.29 -2.46
N THR A 176 19.33 5.86 -3.00
CA THR A 176 18.35 6.77 -3.62
C THR A 176 17.56 7.57 -2.59
N GLU A 177 16.93 8.65 -3.01
CA GLU A 177 15.96 9.43 -2.23
C GLU A 177 14.80 8.57 -1.73
N PHE A 178 14.40 7.53 -2.48
CA PHE A 178 13.37 6.57 -2.08
C PHE A 178 13.78 5.82 -0.82
N GLN A 179 14.99 5.25 -0.82
CA GLN A 179 15.52 4.52 0.32
C GLN A 179 15.87 5.46 1.49
N ALA A 180 16.43 6.63 1.19
CA ALA A 180 16.83 7.61 2.20
C ALA A 180 15.64 8.22 2.94
N ALA A 181 14.54 8.52 2.23
CA ALA A 181 13.30 9.01 2.82
C ALA A 181 12.71 7.98 3.79
N PHE A 182 12.53 6.73 3.35
CA PHE A 182 12.03 5.63 4.17
C PHE A 182 12.86 5.42 5.45
N ARG A 183 14.19 5.25 5.29
CA ARG A 183 15.08 5.03 6.44
C ARG A 183 15.03 6.20 7.43
N THR A 184 15.06 7.44 6.93
CA THR A 184 14.98 8.62 7.80
C THR A 184 13.67 8.64 8.61
N ILE A 185 12.54 8.24 8.02
CA ILE A 185 11.24 8.15 8.71
C ILE A 185 11.30 7.13 9.84
N VAL A 186 11.74 5.90 9.54
CA VAL A 186 11.84 4.82 10.52
C VAL A 186 12.81 5.18 11.65
N ASP A 187 13.98 5.73 11.33
CA ASP A 187 14.98 6.15 12.31
C ASP A 187 14.46 7.29 13.20
N THR A 188 13.68 8.22 12.64
CA THR A 188 13.05 9.30 13.41
C THR A 188 12.08 8.73 14.43
N VAL A 189 11.26 7.74 14.06
CA VAL A 189 10.33 7.09 15.00
C VAL A 189 11.10 6.32 16.07
N ARG A 190 12.12 5.55 15.69
CA ARG A 190 12.97 4.78 16.63
C ARG A 190 13.68 5.66 17.65
N ALA A 191 14.13 6.85 17.24
CA ALA A 191 14.83 7.79 18.11
C ALA A 191 13.90 8.62 19.00
N HIS A 192 12.60 8.67 18.70
CA HIS A 192 11.64 9.48 19.46
C HIS A 192 11.17 8.75 20.73
N ALA A 193 10.96 9.52 21.81
CA ALA A 193 10.48 9.00 23.09
C ALA A 193 8.94 9.05 23.18
N TRP A 194 8.27 7.93 22.89
CA TRP A 194 6.81 7.83 22.77
C TRP A 194 6.02 7.76 24.09
N GLY A 195 6.71 7.74 25.23
CA GLY A 195 6.08 7.51 26.54
C GLY A 195 5.65 6.05 26.74
N VAL A 196 5.08 5.73 27.90
CA VAL A 196 4.83 4.32 28.32
C VAL A 196 3.37 3.89 28.29
N ARG A 197 2.46 4.72 27.75
CA ARG A 197 1.02 4.44 27.74
C ARG A 197 0.44 4.64 26.35
N GLU A 198 -0.25 3.62 25.87
CA GLU A 198 -1.08 3.66 24.67
C GLU A 198 -2.37 4.49 24.90
N PRO A 199 -2.85 5.24 23.90
CA PRO A 199 -2.15 5.60 22.66
C PRO A 199 -1.05 6.63 22.86
N TYR A 200 0.03 6.49 22.08
CA TYR A 200 1.21 7.35 22.17
C TYR A 200 0.98 8.73 21.52
N PHE A 201 0.08 8.79 20.54
CA PHE A 201 -0.31 9.99 19.81
C PHE A 201 -1.76 9.88 19.33
N GLU A 202 -2.36 11.02 18.96
CA GLU A 202 -3.63 11.02 18.24
C GLU A 202 -3.39 10.71 16.76
N ARG A 203 -2.57 11.53 16.09
CA ARG A 203 -2.15 11.32 14.70
C ARG A 203 -0.66 11.54 14.53
N LEU A 204 0.01 10.59 13.88
CA LEU A 204 1.36 10.71 13.34
C LEU A 204 1.24 10.87 11.82
N GLU A 205 1.25 12.11 11.35
CA GLU A 205 1.15 12.44 9.93
C GLU A 205 2.55 12.48 9.29
N ILE A 206 2.72 11.76 8.18
CA ILE A 206 4.00 11.57 7.50
C ILE A 206 3.81 11.92 6.04
N ARG A 207 4.10 13.18 5.67
CA ARG A 207 4.03 13.65 4.29
C ARG A 207 5.34 13.36 3.57
N VAL A 208 5.26 12.67 2.44
CA VAL A 208 6.40 12.33 1.59
C VAL A 208 6.10 12.81 0.17
N ASP A 209 6.67 13.93 -0.22
CA ASP A 209 6.65 14.40 -1.61
C ASP A 209 7.87 13.75 -2.31
N ILE A 210 7.68 12.85 -3.27
CA ILE A 210 8.79 12.10 -3.89
C ILE A 210 8.57 11.85 -5.39
N PRO A 211 9.64 11.84 -6.22
CA PRO A 211 9.55 11.29 -7.55
C PRO A 211 9.28 9.78 -7.53
N GLY A 212 8.78 9.23 -8.63
CA GLY A 212 8.40 7.83 -8.68
C GLY A 212 7.53 7.52 -9.88
N MET A 213 6.67 6.52 -9.73
CA MET A 213 5.73 6.11 -10.76
C MET A 213 4.43 5.55 -10.19
N GLU A 214 3.39 5.75 -10.98
CA GLU A 214 2.11 5.08 -10.82
C GLU A 214 1.50 4.87 -12.21
N PHE A 215 1.14 3.63 -12.54
CA PHE A 215 0.45 3.33 -13.80
C PHE A 215 -0.28 1.99 -13.73
N ASP A 216 -1.27 1.86 -14.60
CA ASP A 216 -2.00 0.64 -14.86
C ASP A 216 -1.20 -0.25 -15.85
N PRO A 217 -0.85 -1.49 -15.50
CA PRO A 217 -0.11 -2.39 -16.38
C PRO A 217 -0.99 -3.03 -17.47
N GLY A 218 -2.30 -2.78 -17.48
CA GLY A 218 -3.27 -3.35 -18.43
C GLY A 218 -3.70 -4.77 -18.06
N VAL A 219 -3.63 -5.13 -16.78
CA VAL A 219 -3.94 -6.47 -16.25
C VAL A 219 -4.93 -6.32 -15.10
N ASP A 220 -6.12 -6.91 -15.26
CA ASP A 220 -7.20 -6.88 -14.26
C ASP A 220 -7.42 -5.47 -13.64
N GLU A 221 -7.40 -5.35 -12.32
CA GLU A 221 -7.51 -4.07 -11.59
C GLU A 221 -6.14 -3.60 -11.05
N GLU A 222 -5.04 -4.16 -11.57
CA GLU A 222 -3.69 -3.93 -11.06
C GLU A 222 -3.24 -2.47 -11.15
N LEU A 223 -2.41 -2.08 -10.19
CA LEU A 223 -1.80 -0.76 -10.13
C LEU A 223 -0.35 -0.91 -9.67
N LEU A 224 0.59 -0.48 -10.51
CA LEU A 224 2.00 -0.40 -10.12
C LEU A 224 2.29 0.99 -9.60
N SER A 225 2.44 1.15 -8.28
CA SER A 225 2.68 2.43 -7.65
C SER A 225 3.82 2.38 -6.63
N THR A 226 4.88 3.16 -6.87
CA THR A 226 5.92 3.37 -5.86
C THR A 226 5.44 4.25 -4.71
N TYR A 227 4.37 5.03 -4.93
CA TYR A 227 3.78 5.87 -3.88
C TYR A 227 3.00 5.02 -2.88
N GLU A 228 2.18 4.10 -3.38
CA GLU A 228 1.49 3.13 -2.55
C GLU A 228 2.49 2.20 -1.86
N ALA A 229 3.48 1.68 -2.58
CA ALA A 229 4.53 0.84 -1.99
C ALA A 229 5.23 1.54 -0.81
N MET A 230 5.57 2.83 -0.94
CA MET A 230 6.14 3.64 0.15
C MET A 230 5.14 3.86 1.28
N HIS A 231 3.86 4.12 0.98
CA HIS A 231 2.81 4.28 1.98
C HIS A 231 2.71 3.02 2.86
N GLU A 232 2.62 1.87 2.21
CA GLU A 232 2.47 0.55 2.84
C GLU A 232 3.74 0.17 3.63
N ASP A 233 4.93 0.39 3.07
CA ASP A 233 6.20 0.17 3.75
C ASP A 233 6.29 0.99 5.04
N ILE A 234 5.98 2.29 4.98
CA ILE A 234 6.01 3.17 6.16
C ILE A 234 4.97 2.69 7.18
N TYR A 235 3.71 2.51 6.76
CA TYR A 235 2.62 2.17 7.67
C TYR A 235 2.93 0.91 8.49
N PHE A 236 3.29 -0.18 7.81
CA PHE A 236 3.51 -1.46 8.47
C PHE A 236 4.83 -1.51 9.23
N SER A 237 5.91 -0.89 8.72
CA SER A 237 7.18 -0.83 9.44
C SER A 237 7.05 -0.07 10.77
N LEU A 238 6.25 1.00 10.79
CA LEU A 238 5.98 1.73 12.01
C LEU A 238 5.03 0.97 12.94
N LEU A 239 4.03 0.26 12.40
CA LEU A 239 3.17 -0.60 13.20
C LEU A 239 3.98 -1.71 13.90
N GLU A 240 4.88 -2.38 13.18
CA GLU A 240 5.81 -3.39 13.71
C GLU A 240 6.72 -2.81 14.79
N PHE A 241 7.28 -1.60 14.56
CA PHE A 241 8.03 -0.89 15.60
C PHE A 241 7.20 -0.69 16.87
N PHE A 242 5.96 -0.21 16.76
CA PHE A 242 5.13 0.04 17.95
C PHE A 242 4.67 -1.25 18.64
N GLN A 243 4.50 -2.36 17.91
CA GLN A 243 4.28 -3.68 18.52
C GLN A 243 5.47 -4.08 19.39
N GLY A 244 6.68 -3.98 18.85
CA GLY A 244 7.91 -4.23 19.61
C GLY A 244 8.08 -3.26 20.78
N TYR A 245 7.80 -1.98 20.58
CA TYR A 245 7.87 -0.94 21.62
C TYR A 245 6.90 -1.20 22.78
N ALA A 246 5.70 -1.71 22.49
CA ALA A 246 4.71 -2.12 23.48
C ALA A 246 4.99 -3.51 24.09
N ASN A 247 6.07 -4.18 23.67
CA ASN A 247 6.40 -5.56 24.05
C ASN A 247 5.25 -6.55 23.77
N ARG A 248 4.60 -6.37 22.62
CA ARG A 248 3.51 -7.23 22.11
C ARG A 248 4.06 -8.23 21.10
N PRO A 249 3.46 -9.43 20.97
CA PRO A 249 3.87 -10.38 19.95
C PRO A 249 3.61 -9.82 18.54
N PRO A 250 4.40 -10.25 17.53
CA PRO A 250 4.14 -9.88 16.14
C PRO A 250 2.71 -10.20 15.73
N GLY A 251 2.05 -9.24 15.08
CA GLY A 251 0.67 -9.39 14.63
C GLY A 251 -0.40 -9.19 15.70
N ASP A 252 -0.07 -8.69 16.90
CA ASP A 252 -1.06 -8.28 17.90
C ASP A 252 -1.94 -7.15 17.33
N ARG A 253 -3.24 -7.44 17.17
CA ARG A 253 -4.26 -6.53 16.61
C ARG A 253 -4.92 -5.63 17.66
N GLY A 254 -4.58 -5.80 18.94
CA GLY A 254 -5.01 -4.97 20.06
C GLY A 254 -4.04 -3.85 20.41
N LEU A 255 -2.94 -3.66 19.66
CA LEU A 255 -2.05 -2.51 19.78
C LEU A 255 -2.84 -1.22 19.50
N GLN A 256 -2.71 -0.22 20.39
CA GLN A 256 -3.31 1.09 20.21
C GLN A 256 -2.22 2.18 20.12
N PRO A 257 -1.48 2.34 19.00
CA PRO A 257 -0.43 3.35 18.94
C PRO A 257 -0.97 4.78 18.75
N GLY A 258 -2.18 4.93 18.20
CA GLY A 258 -2.68 6.14 17.54
C GLY A 258 -2.78 5.95 16.01
N GLN A 259 -3.22 6.96 15.27
CA GLN A 259 -3.30 6.88 13.80
C GLN A 259 -1.94 7.18 13.15
N ILE A 260 -1.38 6.21 12.45
CA ILE A 260 -0.18 6.39 11.61
C ILE A 260 -0.67 6.69 10.19
N ILE A 261 -0.33 7.87 9.64
CA ILE A 261 -0.89 8.37 8.39
C ILE A 261 0.24 8.76 7.41
N PRO A 262 0.73 7.83 6.60
CA PRO A 262 1.60 8.15 5.47
C PRO A 262 0.80 8.81 4.34
N LEU A 263 1.30 9.92 3.82
CA LEU A 263 0.75 10.67 2.69
C LEU A 263 1.86 10.83 1.66
N VAL A 264 1.94 9.90 0.72
CA VAL A 264 3.00 9.87 -0.28
C VAL A 264 2.47 10.49 -1.57
N ARG A 265 3.13 11.52 -2.08
CA ARG A 265 2.65 12.33 -3.20
C ARG A 265 3.73 12.47 -4.25
N ARG A 266 3.31 12.55 -5.51
CA ARG A 266 4.22 12.83 -6.61
C ARG A 266 4.79 14.24 -6.49
N THR A 267 6.10 14.35 -6.67
CA THR A 267 6.79 15.59 -7.06
C THR A 267 7.80 15.28 -8.15
N ASP A 268 8.04 16.24 -9.06
CA ASP A 268 9.10 16.12 -10.08
C ASP A 268 10.42 16.80 -9.62
N GLY A 269 10.43 17.38 -8.41
CA GLY A 269 11.58 18.06 -7.82
C GLY A 269 12.27 17.25 -6.71
N LEU A 270 12.89 17.95 -5.76
CA LEU A 270 13.50 17.35 -4.57
C LEU A 270 12.48 16.54 -3.79
N ALA A 271 12.91 15.38 -3.30
CA ALA A 271 12.08 14.64 -2.36
C ALA A 271 12.03 15.39 -1.02
N ARG A 272 10.87 15.39 -0.37
CA ARG A 272 10.68 16.03 0.93
C ARG A 272 9.89 15.12 1.86
N VAL A 273 10.39 14.98 3.09
CA VAL A 273 9.70 14.32 4.18
C VAL A 273 9.36 15.36 5.25
N ARG A 274 8.11 15.36 5.71
CA ARG A 274 7.68 16.08 6.91
C ARG A 274 6.86 15.14 7.79
N MET A 275 7.24 15.04 9.07
CA MET A 275 6.55 14.24 10.06
C MET A 275 6.08 15.11 11.22
N SER A 276 4.81 14.96 11.61
CA SER A 276 4.23 15.69 12.73
C SER A 276 3.31 14.80 13.57
N ILE A 277 3.33 15.02 14.89
CA ILE A 277 2.26 14.59 15.78
C ILE A 277 1.22 15.68 15.85
N GLU A 278 -0.03 15.34 15.53
CA GLU A 278 -1.15 16.27 15.42
C GLU A 278 -2.33 15.80 16.27
N PRO A 279 -3.08 16.73 16.87
CA PRO A 279 -4.34 16.37 17.50
C PRO A 279 -5.36 15.96 16.43
N PHE A 280 -6.47 15.33 16.84
CA PHE A 280 -7.60 15.10 15.96
C PHE A 280 -8.17 16.43 15.44
N GLU A 281 -8.61 16.42 14.19
CA GLU A 281 -9.34 17.54 13.62
C GLU A 281 -10.71 17.71 14.32
N PRO A 282 -11.22 18.95 14.43
CA PRO A 282 -12.58 19.18 14.88
C PRO A 282 -13.58 18.38 14.03
N LEU A 283 -14.58 17.78 14.69
CA LEU A 283 -15.62 17.03 14.00
C LEU A 283 -16.51 17.96 13.18
N GLU A 284 -16.65 17.66 11.89
CA GLU A 284 -17.73 18.21 11.07
C GLU A 284 -18.99 17.35 11.22
N PRO A 285 -20.15 17.93 11.59
CA PRO A 285 -21.40 17.19 11.66
C PRO A 285 -21.79 16.64 10.29
N VAL A 286 -21.99 15.32 10.22
CA VAL A 286 -22.48 14.65 9.01
C VAL A 286 -23.96 14.33 9.17
N GLY A 287 -24.79 14.95 8.34
CA GLY A 287 -26.23 14.68 8.28
C GLY A 287 -26.58 13.57 7.28
N PRO A 288 -27.76 12.93 7.41
CA PRO A 288 -28.27 11.98 6.42
C PRO A 288 -28.41 12.63 5.03
N ALA A 289 -27.94 11.94 3.99
CA ALA A 289 -28.02 12.38 2.61
C ALA A 289 -28.61 11.27 1.71
N ALA A 290 -29.36 11.67 0.68
CA ALA A 290 -29.92 10.74 -0.29
C ALA A 290 -28.84 10.18 -1.23
N LEU A 291 -29.07 8.96 -1.74
CA LEU A 291 -28.31 8.43 -2.88
C LEU A 291 -28.81 9.05 -4.18
N ALA A 292 -27.89 9.32 -5.11
CA ALA A 292 -28.24 9.74 -6.47
C ALA A 292 -28.75 8.56 -7.32
N GLU A 293 -28.22 7.36 -7.06
CA GLU A 293 -28.53 6.11 -7.76
C GLU A 293 -29.08 5.08 -6.78
N LEU A 294 -29.67 4.00 -7.29
CA LEU A 294 -30.11 2.88 -6.45
C LEU A 294 -28.90 2.23 -5.77
N LEU A 295 -29.05 1.84 -4.50
CA LEU A 295 -27.98 1.14 -3.77
C LEU A 295 -27.50 -0.13 -4.51
N ALA A 296 -28.39 -0.80 -5.24
CA ALA A 296 -28.06 -1.97 -6.06
C ALA A 296 -27.07 -1.66 -7.22
N GLN A 297 -26.96 -0.41 -7.65
CA GLN A 297 -26.10 0.04 -8.74
C GLN A 297 -24.78 0.63 -8.27
N THR A 298 -24.63 0.91 -6.97
CA THR A 298 -23.41 1.50 -6.39
C THR A 298 -22.18 0.61 -6.59
N THR A 299 -21.17 1.11 -7.28
CA THR A 299 -19.86 0.44 -7.46
C THR A 299 -18.73 1.12 -6.66
N ALA A 300 -18.98 2.32 -6.14
CA ALA A 300 -18.02 3.11 -5.38
C ALA A 300 -18.33 3.11 -3.87
N PRO A 301 -17.34 3.43 -3.01
CA PRO A 301 -17.57 3.64 -1.58
C PRO A 301 -18.60 4.75 -1.33
N LEU A 302 -19.46 4.58 -0.32
CA LEU A 302 -20.49 5.56 0.06
C LEU A 302 -19.95 6.55 1.07
N ASP A 303 -20.14 7.85 0.85
CA ASP A 303 -19.78 8.86 1.86
C ASP A 303 -20.62 8.71 3.13
N ALA A 304 -20.09 9.17 4.27
CA ALA A 304 -20.72 9.01 5.58
C ALA A 304 -22.18 9.51 5.64
N GLY A 305 -22.50 10.61 4.97
CA GLY A 305 -23.88 11.13 4.91
C GLY A 305 -24.83 10.20 4.15
N ARG A 306 -24.35 9.57 3.07
CA ARG A 306 -25.13 8.59 2.29
C ARG A 306 -25.36 7.31 3.09
N ILE A 307 -24.37 6.85 3.85
CA ILE A 307 -24.52 5.73 4.79
C ILE A 307 -25.59 6.08 5.83
N ALA A 308 -25.51 7.26 6.45
CA ALA A 308 -26.50 7.72 7.42
C ALA A 308 -27.91 7.82 6.82
N GLY A 309 -28.03 8.28 5.57
CA GLY A 309 -29.30 8.30 4.83
C GLY A 309 -29.88 6.91 4.60
N GLN A 310 -29.07 5.93 4.21
CA GLN A 310 -29.52 4.55 4.04
C GLN A 310 -29.92 3.89 5.36
N MET A 311 -29.16 4.12 6.44
CA MET A 311 -29.52 3.66 7.78
C MET A 311 -30.84 4.25 8.26
N ALA A 312 -31.09 5.55 8.01
CA ALA A 312 -32.34 6.21 8.37
C ALA A 312 -33.54 5.67 7.55
N GLN A 313 -33.34 5.39 6.25
CA GLN A 313 -34.38 4.86 5.37
C GLN A 313 -34.76 3.40 5.70
N LEU A 314 -33.84 2.61 6.27
CA LEU A 314 -34.10 1.22 6.65
C LEU A 314 -35.22 1.10 7.69
N GLY A 315 -35.35 2.09 8.58
CA GLY A 315 -36.28 2.06 9.71
C GLY A 315 -35.77 1.17 10.87
N GLY A 316 -36.70 0.70 11.69
CA GLY A 316 -36.40 -0.05 12.92
C GLY A 316 -36.12 0.83 14.13
N VAL A 317 -35.70 0.21 15.23
CA VAL A 317 -35.31 0.90 16.48
C VAL A 317 -33.84 1.31 16.36
N PRO A 318 -33.51 2.61 16.37
CA PRO A 318 -32.13 3.05 16.28
C PRO A 318 -31.38 2.78 17.59
N PHE A 319 -30.09 2.48 17.47
CA PHE A 319 -29.14 2.46 18.59
C PHE A 319 -27.82 3.07 18.13
N GLN A 320 -26.99 3.52 19.07
CA GLN A 320 -25.81 4.30 18.71
C GLN A 320 -24.68 4.11 19.73
N ALA A 321 -23.48 3.90 19.19
CA ALA A 321 -22.22 4.07 19.91
C ALA A 321 -21.46 5.30 19.39
N VAL A 322 -20.32 5.60 20.00
CA VAL A 322 -19.52 6.78 19.66
C VAL A 322 -18.07 6.34 19.43
N SER A 323 -17.48 6.81 18.33
CA SER A 323 -16.08 6.55 18.00
C SER A 323 -15.13 7.28 18.94
N ARG A 324 -13.84 6.95 18.87
CA ARG A 324 -12.83 7.66 19.67
C ARG A 324 -12.79 9.16 19.38
N GLN A 325 -13.00 9.60 18.14
CA GLN A 325 -13.04 11.02 17.80
C GLN A 325 -14.42 11.65 18.01
N GLY A 326 -15.44 10.89 18.41
CA GLY A 326 -16.79 11.42 18.69
C GLY A 326 -17.81 11.25 17.56
N ARG A 327 -17.49 10.54 16.48
CA ARG A 327 -18.42 10.27 15.38
C ARG A 327 -19.46 9.22 15.80
N PRO A 328 -20.71 9.34 15.35
CA PRO A 328 -21.73 8.34 15.66
C PRO A 328 -21.45 7.03 14.91
N VAL A 329 -21.50 5.91 15.64
CA VAL A 329 -21.61 4.57 15.06
C VAL A 329 -23.09 4.22 15.01
N LEU A 330 -23.68 4.34 13.82
CA LEU A 330 -25.12 4.21 13.61
C LEU A 330 -25.53 2.74 13.54
N GLY A 331 -26.50 2.37 14.39
CA GLY A 331 -27.10 1.05 14.42
C GLY A 331 -28.61 1.08 14.26
N ALA A 332 -29.17 0.01 13.70
CA ALA A 332 -30.62 -0.18 13.57
C ALA A 332 -31.00 -1.63 13.92
N TYR A 333 -32.08 -1.79 14.69
CA TYR A 333 -32.66 -3.08 15.02
C TYR A 333 -34.05 -3.23 14.39
N VAL A 334 -34.22 -4.25 13.55
CA VAL A 334 -35.48 -4.61 12.91
C VAL A 334 -35.98 -5.89 13.57
N ALA A 335 -37.11 -5.79 14.28
CA ALA A 335 -37.73 -6.93 14.96
C ALA A 335 -38.60 -7.73 13.99
N GLY A 336 -38.50 -9.06 14.09
CA GLY A 336 -39.29 -9.99 13.28
C GLY A 336 -39.35 -11.39 13.90
N PRO A 337 -39.95 -12.36 13.20
CA PRO A 337 -40.04 -13.74 13.69
C PRO A 337 -38.68 -14.45 13.66
N GLY A 338 -38.53 -15.50 14.48
CA GLY A 338 -37.35 -16.38 14.46
C GLY A 338 -36.13 -15.81 15.20
N PRO A 339 -34.95 -16.43 15.07
CA PRO A 339 -33.71 -15.95 15.69
C PRO A 339 -33.14 -14.73 14.96
N ALA A 340 -32.71 -13.71 15.70
CA ALA A 340 -32.05 -12.55 15.12
C ALA A 340 -30.62 -12.85 14.64
N VAL A 341 -30.18 -12.12 13.61
CA VAL A 341 -28.78 -12.08 13.16
C VAL A 341 -28.22 -10.67 13.35
N PHE A 342 -26.96 -10.54 13.74
CA PHE A 342 -26.24 -9.27 13.71
C PHE A 342 -25.44 -9.17 12.42
N ILE A 343 -25.59 -8.08 11.67
CA ILE A 343 -24.86 -7.80 10.43
C ILE A 343 -24.01 -6.54 10.66
N SER A 344 -22.72 -6.59 10.29
CA SER A 344 -21.88 -5.40 10.30
C SER A 344 -21.00 -5.28 9.07
N GLY A 345 -20.53 -4.06 8.79
CA GLY A 345 -19.53 -3.76 7.77
C GLY A 345 -18.54 -2.69 8.24
N ALA A 346 -17.42 -2.58 7.54
CA ALA A 346 -16.35 -1.61 7.81
C ALA A 346 -15.86 -1.60 9.27
N GLN A 347 -15.63 -2.78 9.85
CA GLN A 347 -14.68 -2.90 10.97
C GLN A 347 -13.31 -2.39 10.53
N HIS A 348 -12.88 -2.83 9.35
CA HIS A 348 -11.77 -2.24 8.62
C HIS A 348 -12.31 -1.19 7.65
N ALA A 349 -11.94 0.08 7.83
CA ALA A 349 -12.65 1.13 7.11
C ALA A 349 -12.26 1.28 5.64
N ASN A 350 -11.06 0.83 5.26
CA ASN A 350 -10.62 0.75 3.88
C ASN A 350 -11.36 -0.34 3.08
N GLU A 351 -11.95 -1.32 3.76
CA GLU A 351 -12.75 -2.41 3.17
C GLU A 351 -14.21 -1.99 2.89
N SER A 352 -14.33 -0.92 2.12
CA SER A 352 -15.58 -0.17 1.92
C SER A 352 -16.70 -0.93 1.21
N SER A 353 -16.41 -2.00 0.48
CA SER A 353 -17.43 -2.86 -0.15
C SER A 353 -18.31 -3.57 0.87
N GLY A 354 -17.78 -3.85 2.08
CA GLY A 354 -18.55 -4.43 3.19
C GLY A 354 -19.72 -3.56 3.64
N VAL A 355 -19.58 -2.23 3.58
CA VAL A 355 -20.66 -1.28 3.90
C VAL A 355 -21.82 -1.42 2.91
N VAL A 356 -21.50 -1.41 1.61
CA VAL A 356 -22.50 -1.53 0.54
C VAL A 356 -23.17 -2.90 0.62
N GLY A 357 -22.40 -3.97 0.85
CA GLY A 357 -22.92 -5.32 1.07
C GLY A 357 -23.90 -5.41 2.25
N ALA A 358 -23.55 -4.80 3.40
CA ALA A 358 -24.39 -4.81 4.60
C ALA A 358 -25.73 -4.10 4.37
N LEU A 359 -25.69 -2.93 3.73
CA LEU A 359 -26.89 -2.16 3.42
C LEU A 359 -27.79 -2.88 2.39
N ARG A 360 -27.20 -3.49 1.36
CA ARG A 360 -27.95 -4.30 0.37
C ARG A 360 -28.61 -5.51 1.01
N ALA A 361 -27.90 -6.22 1.88
CA ALA A 361 -28.44 -7.35 2.63
C ALA A 361 -29.62 -6.92 3.51
N ALA A 362 -29.48 -5.80 4.23
CA ALA A 362 -30.55 -5.26 5.06
C ALA A 362 -31.81 -4.89 4.25
N GLN A 363 -31.64 -4.22 3.10
CA GLN A 363 -32.76 -3.91 2.19
C GLN A 363 -33.47 -5.16 1.68
N ALA A 364 -32.70 -6.19 1.28
CA ALA A 364 -33.26 -7.45 0.80
C ALA A 364 -34.04 -8.20 1.90
N LEU A 365 -33.51 -8.23 3.13
CA LEU A 365 -34.18 -8.85 4.27
C LEU A 365 -35.51 -8.16 4.60
N VAL A 366 -35.52 -6.82 4.63
CA VAL A 366 -36.74 -6.03 4.88
C VAL A 366 -37.77 -6.27 3.78
N ALA A 367 -37.36 -6.25 2.50
CA ALA A 367 -38.25 -6.51 1.38
C ALA A 367 -38.85 -7.93 1.40
N GLY A 368 -38.14 -8.90 1.99
CA GLY A 368 -38.63 -10.27 2.18
C GLY A 368 -39.71 -10.43 3.26
N GLY A 369 -39.96 -9.43 4.11
CA GLY A 369 -41.10 -9.40 5.04
C GLY A 369 -40.97 -10.20 6.35
N GLN A 370 -39.85 -10.91 6.57
CA GLN A 370 -39.57 -11.66 7.81
C GLN A 370 -38.21 -11.28 8.43
N ALA A 371 -37.77 -10.04 8.23
CA ALA A 371 -36.51 -9.54 8.75
C ALA A 371 -36.46 -9.54 10.29
N HIS A 372 -35.47 -10.21 10.86
CA HIS A 372 -35.12 -10.09 12.27
C HIS A 372 -33.60 -9.94 12.42
N PHE A 373 -33.12 -8.70 12.55
CA PHE A 373 -31.68 -8.44 12.59
C PHE A 373 -31.32 -7.13 13.30
N ALA A 374 -30.09 -7.06 13.80
CA ALA A 374 -29.41 -5.81 14.12
C ALA A 374 -28.38 -5.50 13.03
N LEU A 375 -28.16 -4.22 12.73
CA LEU A 375 -27.25 -3.75 11.70
C LEU A 375 -26.36 -2.62 12.24
N ILE A 376 -25.07 -2.68 11.92
CA ILE A 376 -24.14 -1.53 11.91
C ILE A 376 -23.44 -1.52 10.55
N ALA A 377 -23.89 -0.68 9.61
CA ALA A 377 -23.34 -0.69 8.25
C ALA A 377 -21.87 -0.22 8.17
N ALA A 378 -21.49 0.74 9.03
CA ALA A 378 -20.14 1.27 9.12
C ALA A 378 -19.69 1.36 10.58
N GLU A 379 -18.90 0.37 11.01
CA GLU A 379 -18.49 0.24 12.41
C GLU A 379 -17.34 1.19 12.78
N ASN A 380 -16.44 1.48 11.85
CA ASN A 380 -15.27 2.35 12.07
C ASN A 380 -15.42 3.72 11.36
N PRO A 381 -16.25 4.65 11.85
CA PRO A 381 -16.47 5.93 11.17
C PRO A 381 -15.25 6.84 11.19
N ASP A 382 -14.32 6.68 12.15
CA ASP A 382 -13.08 7.46 12.20
C ASP A 382 -12.09 7.00 11.13
N GLY A 383 -11.87 5.70 11.02
CA GLY A 383 -11.12 5.12 9.91
C GLY A 383 -11.78 5.44 8.57
N TYR A 384 -13.11 5.45 8.49
CA TYR A 384 -13.83 5.68 7.23
C TYR A 384 -13.69 7.14 6.76
N ALA A 385 -13.68 8.10 7.69
CA ALA A 385 -13.36 9.48 7.39
C ALA A 385 -11.91 9.64 6.90
N LEU A 386 -10.95 8.94 7.52
CA LEU A 386 -9.57 8.91 7.05
C LEU A 386 -9.47 8.28 5.65
N HIS A 387 -10.16 7.17 5.41
CA HIS A 387 -10.22 6.50 4.12
C HIS A 387 -10.74 7.44 3.01
N ALA A 388 -11.80 8.21 3.30
CA ALA A 388 -12.32 9.22 2.37
C ALA A 388 -11.27 10.30 2.04
N ARG A 389 -10.53 10.78 3.06
CA ARG A 389 -9.43 11.73 2.87
C ARG A 389 -8.32 11.15 1.99
N LEU A 390 -7.88 9.92 2.26
CA LEU A 390 -6.78 9.30 1.50
C LEU A 390 -7.19 9.00 0.05
N ARG A 391 -8.43 8.57 -0.18
CA ARG A 391 -8.98 8.34 -1.54
C ARG A 391 -9.13 9.60 -2.38
N ALA A 392 -9.28 10.76 -1.77
CA ALA A 392 -9.32 12.03 -2.51
C ALA A 392 -7.99 12.32 -3.21
N GLU A 393 -6.89 11.80 -2.67
CA GLU A 393 -5.56 11.92 -3.26
C GLU A 393 -5.23 10.71 -4.14
N HIS A 394 -5.40 9.49 -3.63
CA HIS A 394 -5.12 8.25 -4.37
C HIS A 394 -6.35 7.35 -4.41
N PRO A 395 -7.23 7.45 -5.41
CA PRO A 395 -8.54 6.79 -5.38
C PRO A 395 -8.47 5.26 -5.49
N ARG A 396 -7.38 4.71 -6.04
CA ARG A 396 -7.18 3.27 -6.28
C ARG A 396 -6.34 2.56 -5.23
N HIS A 397 -5.68 3.26 -4.30
CA HIS A 397 -4.81 2.61 -3.31
C HIS A 397 -5.62 1.82 -2.25
N MET A 398 -4.95 0.86 -1.59
CA MET A 398 -5.48 0.02 -0.52
C MET A 398 -5.74 0.78 0.78
N HIS A 399 -4.96 1.83 1.06
CA HIS A 399 -5.11 2.71 2.23
C HIS A 399 -5.11 1.99 3.58
N HIS A 400 -4.17 1.08 3.83
CA HIS A 400 -4.11 0.34 5.10
C HIS A 400 -3.97 1.27 6.32
N ALA A 401 -3.43 2.48 6.16
CA ALA A 401 -3.46 3.52 7.20
C ALA A 401 -4.85 3.85 7.75
N SER A 402 -5.91 3.59 6.99
CA SER A 402 -7.31 3.78 7.37
C SER A 402 -8.02 2.50 7.82
N ARG A 403 -7.34 1.34 7.83
CA ARG A 403 -7.91 0.06 8.26
C ARG A 403 -8.41 0.12 9.70
N TYR A 404 -7.57 0.60 10.61
CA TYR A 404 -7.82 0.58 12.06
C TYR A 404 -8.58 1.81 12.57
N SER A 405 -9.00 1.76 13.83
CA SER A 405 -9.72 2.86 14.49
C SER A 405 -8.82 4.08 14.73
N ALA A 406 -9.34 5.16 15.31
CA ALA A 406 -8.50 6.29 15.72
C ALA A 406 -7.51 5.97 16.86
N LEU A 407 -7.68 4.84 17.55
CA LEU A 407 -6.68 4.32 18.49
C LEU A 407 -5.57 3.54 17.76
N GLY A 408 -5.76 3.22 16.49
CA GLY A 408 -4.87 2.38 15.69
C GLY A 408 -4.99 0.87 15.98
N ASP A 409 -6.04 0.46 16.68
CA ASP A 409 -6.39 -0.96 16.92
C ASP A 409 -7.44 -1.50 15.95
N ASP A 410 -7.51 -2.82 15.90
CA ASP A 410 -8.66 -3.52 15.38
C ASP A 410 -9.81 -3.53 16.40
N ILE A 411 -10.94 -2.94 16.03
CA ILE A 411 -12.15 -2.83 16.88
C ILE A 411 -12.58 -4.19 17.45
N ALA A 412 -12.43 -5.29 16.69
CA ALA A 412 -12.85 -6.62 17.16
C ALA A 412 -11.97 -7.15 18.31
N TYR A 413 -10.73 -6.69 18.42
CA TYR A 413 -9.74 -7.14 19.39
C TYR A 413 -9.66 -6.24 20.63
N ARG A 414 -10.48 -5.18 20.74
CA ARG A 414 -10.46 -4.25 21.87
C ARG A 414 -11.06 -4.83 23.16
N GLU A 415 -10.24 -5.34 24.07
CA GLU A 415 -10.73 -6.11 25.23
C GLU A 415 -11.20 -5.26 26.43
N ARG A 416 -10.82 -3.99 26.52
CA ARG A 416 -11.04 -3.16 27.72
C ARG A 416 -11.75 -1.85 27.39
N ALA A 417 -12.50 -1.35 28.37
CA ALA A 417 -13.13 -0.04 28.30
C ALA A 417 -12.07 1.09 28.31
N PRO A 418 -12.37 2.26 27.73
CA PRO A 418 -13.59 2.59 26.97
C PRO A 418 -13.70 1.83 25.64
N PHE A 419 -14.88 1.27 25.36
CA PHE A 419 -15.10 0.40 24.19
C PHE A 419 -15.36 1.17 22.88
N PHE A 420 -15.72 2.45 22.94
CA PHE A 420 -16.02 3.32 21.78
C PHE A 420 -16.89 2.61 20.72
N GLU A 421 -16.37 2.40 19.51
CA GLU A 421 -17.09 1.77 18.41
C GLU A 421 -17.62 0.37 18.77
N ARG A 422 -16.82 -0.41 19.52
CA ARG A 422 -17.18 -1.78 19.94
C ARG A 422 -18.43 -1.82 20.83
N GLU A 423 -18.78 -0.70 21.49
CA GLU A 423 -20.03 -0.58 22.25
C GLU A 423 -21.26 -0.83 21.36
N GLY A 424 -21.16 -0.51 20.07
CA GLY A 424 -22.22 -0.79 19.09
C GLY A 424 -22.53 -2.28 19.00
N ARG A 425 -21.52 -3.15 19.07
CA ARG A 425 -21.72 -4.61 19.11
C ARG A 425 -22.40 -5.07 20.39
N HIS A 426 -22.04 -4.48 21.53
CA HIS A 426 -22.67 -4.78 22.82
C HIS A 426 -24.15 -4.42 22.80
N GLN A 427 -24.50 -3.22 22.30
CA GLN A 427 -25.88 -2.79 22.12
C GLN A 427 -26.64 -3.68 21.13
N ALA A 428 -26.05 -3.97 19.96
CA ALA A 428 -26.67 -4.84 18.95
C ALA A 428 -27.03 -6.22 19.52
N ARG A 429 -26.11 -6.83 20.28
CA ARG A 429 -26.37 -8.12 20.94
C ARG A 429 -27.43 -8.01 22.03
N ALA A 430 -27.38 -6.97 22.86
CA ALA A 430 -28.32 -6.78 23.95
C ALA A 430 -29.75 -6.55 23.46
N ILE A 431 -29.94 -5.78 22.38
CA ILE A 431 -31.27 -5.45 21.86
C ILE A 431 -31.88 -6.59 21.03
N SER A 432 -31.07 -7.33 20.27
CA SER A 432 -31.55 -8.35 19.33
C SER A 432 -31.50 -9.78 19.86
N GLY A 433 -30.64 -10.05 20.85
CA GLY A 433 -30.35 -11.43 21.29
C GLY A 433 -29.65 -12.28 20.22
N ALA A 434 -29.11 -11.67 19.16
CA ALA A 434 -28.48 -12.40 18.06
C ALA A 434 -27.35 -13.31 18.53
N GLN A 435 -27.36 -14.56 18.07
CA GLN A 435 -26.32 -15.56 18.33
C GLN A 435 -25.35 -15.73 17.16
N LEU A 436 -25.73 -15.25 15.97
CA LEU A 436 -24.89 -15.22 14.77
C LEU A 436 -24.53 -13.77 14.43
N HIS A 437 -23.23 -13.52 14.22
CA HIS A 437 -22.71 -12.25 13.71
C HIS A 437 -22.07 -12.46 12.34
N ILE A 438 -22.63 -11.81 11.32
CA ILE A 438 -22.09 -11.76 9.96
C ILE A 438 -21.36 -10.42 9.83
N ASN A 439 -20.03 -10.47 9.78
CA ASN A 439 -19.18 -9.30 9.62
C ASN A 439 -18.60 -9.27 8.20
N LEU A 440 -18.98 -8.26 7.41
CA LEU A 440 -18.65 -8.13 6.00
C LEU A 440 -17.34 -7.34 5.82
N HIS A 441 -16.39 -7.98 5.14
CA HIS A 441 -15.05 -7.48 4.81
C HIS A 441 -14.91 -7.29 3.30
N GLY A 442 -13.78 -6.70 2.90
CA GLY A 442 -13.38 -6.47 1.51
C GLY A 442 -11.92 -6.85 1.30
N TYR A 443 -11.49 -6.96 0.04
CA TYR A 443 -10.12 -7.34 -0.32
C TYR A 443 -9.50 -6.28 -1.24
N PRO A 444 -8.17 -6.08 -1.18
CA PRO A 444 -7.43 -5.30 -2.17
C PRO A 444 -7.75 -5.74 -3.61
N ALA A 445 -7.81 -4.79 -4.54
CA ALA A 445 -8.05 -5.06 -5.95
C ALA A 445 -6.77 -5.45 -6.70
N HIS A 446 -5.60 -5.20 -6.10
CA HIS A 446 -4.28 -5.35 -6.68
C HIS A 446 -3.26 -5.74 -5.62
N GLU A 447 -2.04 -6.01 -6.06
CA GLU A 447 -0.96 -6.49 -5.21
C GLU A 447 -0.60 -5.55 -4.05
N TRP A 448 -0.44 -6.12 -2.85
CA TRP A 448 0.13 -5.43 -1.71
C TRP A 448 1.66 -5.51 -1.72
N THR A 449 2.35 -4.35 -1.73
CA THR A 449 3.82 -4.31 -1.82
C THR A 449 4.47 -3.51 -0.70
N ARG A 450 5.60 -4.05 -0.19
CA ARG A 450 6.48 -3.46 0.81
C ARG A 450 7.95 -3.69 0.42
N PRO A 451 8.42 -3.07 -0.68
CA PRO A 451 9.73 -3.38 -1.24
C PRO A 451 10.88 -3.22 -0.25
N LEU A 452 10.86 -2.23 0.65
CA LEU A 452 12.02 -1.89 1.46
C LEU A 452 12.15 -2.70 2.75
N SER A 453 11.03 -3.02 3.40
CA SER A 453 11.02 -3.66 4.73
C SER A 453 10.80 -5.17 4.72
N GLY A 454 10.47 -5.74 3.56
CA GLY A 454 10.22 -7.17 3.41
C GLY A 454 8.86 -7.42 2.75
N TYR A 455 8.91 -8.23 1.71
CA TYR A 455 7.75 -8.70 0.96
C TYR A 455 7.09 -9.88 1.67
N LEU A 456 5.75 -9.90 1.72
CA LEU A 456 4.81 -10.90 2.28
C LEU A 456 5.37 -11.97 3.24
#